data_AF-A0A4Q9L2E6-F1
#
_entry.id   AF-A0A4Q9L2E6-F1
#
_cell.length_a   1.000
_cell.length_b   1.000
_cell.length_c   1.000
_cell.angle_alpha   90.00
_cell.angle_beta   90.00
_cell.angle_gamma   90.00
#
_symmetry.space_group_name_H-M   'P 1'
#
loop_
_entity.id
_entity.type
_entity.pdbx_description
1 polymer ?
#
loop_
_entity_poly.entity_id
_entity_poly.type
_entity_poly.pdbx_seq_one_letter_code
_entity_poly.pdbx_strand_id
1 'polypeptide(L)'
;MRLREHVDDSEIEKLCEEVILDHLIYARAENTAKLFSERLNIKDIQGIDFLKKRKEICDFISKKQIEEAFKSIKKYFPFLFETSDETEKKLIDDLFKQMFIDYVEQGDFQKAINTAKEFLEKNNFGFDPHVFSILGYSDFENHNIKKFFNSERSSKLVENFNEVIYKRVKGHSNSLLHTLLLHYSSVLYFLNK
;
A
#
# COMPACT_ATOMS: atom_id res chain seq x y z
N MET A 1 38.07 -17.84 -17.53
CA MET A 1 37.53 -18.98 -16.74
C MET A 1 36.03 -18.78 -16.66
N ARG A 2 35.26 -19.55 -17.45
CA ARG A 2 33.81 -19.39 -17.55
C ARG A 2 33.17 -20.05 -16.33
N LEU A 3 32.57 -19.24 -15.45
CA LEU A 3 31.57 -19.73 -14.50
C LEU A 3 30.30 -20.09 -15.31
N ARG A 4 30.35 -21.23 -16.01
CA ARG A 4 29.14 -21.98 -16.34
C ARG A 4 29.18 -23.21 -15.46
N GLU A 5 29.00 -22.98 -14.16
CA GLU A 5 28.48 -24.04 -13.30
C GLU A 5 27.10 -24.40 -13.85
N HIS A 6 26.82 -25.69 -13.94
CA HIS A 6 25.51 -26.20 -14.27
C HIS A 6 24.52 -25.64 -13.25
N VAL A 7 23.81 -24.57 -13.60
CA VAL A 7 22.60 -24.19 -12.88
C VAL A 7 21.62 -25.32 -13.17
N ASP A 8 21.25 -26.07 -12.13
CA ASP A 8 20.25 -27.13 -12.23
C ASP A 8 18.93 -26.49 -12.66
N ASP A 9 18.27 -27.06 -13.68
CA ASP A 9 16.98 -26.55 -14.15
C ASP A 9 15.96 -26.51 -12.99
N SER A 10 16.11 -27.40 -11.99
CA SER A 10 15.27 -27.38 -10.78
C SER A 10 15.55 -26.21 -9.82
N GLU A 11 16.75 -25.62 -9.84
CA GLU A 11 17.04 -24.38 -9.10
C GLU A 11 16.41 -23.17 -9.79
N ILE A 12 16.44 -23.12 -11.12
CA ILE A 12 15.78 -22.07 -11.91
C ILE A 12 14.27 -22.11 -11.70
N GLU A 13 13.67 -23.30 -11.74
CA GLU A 13 12.23 -23.46 -11.52
C GLU A 13 11.80 -22.93 -10.15
N LYS A 14 12.53 -23.29 -9.08
CA LYS A 14 12.24 -22.79 -7.72
C LYS A 14 12.35 -21.26 -7.63
N LEU A 15 13.36 -20.66 -8.25
CA LEU A 15 13.50 -19.20 -8.29
C LEU A 15 12.33 -18.54 -9.04
N CYS A 16 11.89 -19.12 -10.16
CA CYS A 16 10.71 -18.63 -10.87
C CYS A 16 9.45 -18.74 -10.00
N GLU A 17 9.28 -19.83 -9.26
CA GLU A 17 8.16 -20.01 -8.35
C GLU A 17 8.14 -18.96 -7.23
N GLU A 18 9.29 -18.66 -6.62
CA GLU A 18 9.43 -17.62 -5.59
C GLU A 18 9.08 -16.24 -6.16
N VAL A 19 9.60 -15.91 -7.35
CA VAL A 19 9.31 -14.64 -8.04
C VAL A 19 7.82 -14.49 -8.35
N ILE A 20 7.17 -15.55 -8.81
CA ILE A 20 5.73 -15.53 -9.11
C ILE A 20 4.94 -15.37 -7.82
N LEU A 21 5.24 -16.14 -6.77
CA LEU A 21 4.52 -16.06 -5.49
C LEU A 21 4.68 -14.67 -4.85
N ASP A 22 5.89 -14.11 -4.83
CA ASP A 22 6.15 -12.74 -4.39
C ASP A 22 5.29 -11.73 -5.15
N HIS A 23 5.21 -11.85 -6.47
CA HIS A 23 4.38 -10.96 -7.28
C HIS A 23 2.88 -11.11 -6.97
N LEU A 24 2.38 -12.32 -6.77
CA LEU A 24 0.97 -12.55 -6.40
C LEU A 24 0.64 -11.95 -5.02
N ILE A 25 1.59 -12.02 -4.07
CA ILE A 25 1.46 -11.38 -2.74
C ILE A 25 1.48 -9.86 -2.88
N TYR A 26 2.41 -9.30 -3.67
CA TYR A 26 2.49 -7.87 -3.95
C TYR A 26 1.20 -7.33 -4.59
N ALA A 27 0.69 -8.03 -5.62
CA ALA A 27 -0.50 -7.68 -6.36
C ALA A 27 -1.81 -7.92 -5.59
N ARG A 28 -1.74 -8.53 -4.39
CA ARG A 28 -2.90 -8.87 -3.54
C ARG A 28 -3.86 -9.84 -4.24
N ALA A 29 -3.32 -10.74 -5.07
CA ALA A 29 -4.06 -11.74 -5.83
C ALA A 29 -4.34 -13.01 -4.98
N GLU A 30 -5.12 -12.84 -3.92
CA GLU A 30 -5.31 -13.84 -2.85
C GLU A 30 -5.63 -15.26 -3.35
N ASN A 31 -6.68 -15.41 -4.16
CA ASN A 31 -7.12 -16.73 -4.64
C ASN A 31 -6.03 -17.40 -5.49
N THR A 32 -5.39 -16.63 -6.36
CA THR A 32 -4.33 -17.11 -7.24
C THR A 32 -3.09 -17.49 -6.42
N ALA A 33 -2.68 -16.66 -5.46
CA ALA A 33 -1.57 -16.95 -4.56
C ALA A 33 -1.82 -18.24 -3.77
N LYS A 34 -3.02 -18.40 -3.22
CA LYS A 34 -3.41 -19.59 -2.46
C LYS A 34 -3.33 -20.86 -3.31
N LEU A 35 -3.96 -20.86 -4.49
CA LEU A 35 -3.93 -22.00 -5.42
C LEU A 35 -2.50 -22.32 -5.87
N PHE A 36 -1.68 -21.28 -6.10
CA PHE A 36 -0.28 -21.44 -6.50
C PHE A 36 0.54 -22.08 -5.38
N SER A 37 0.42 -21.59 -4.15
CA SER A 37 1.09 -22.16 -2.97
C SER A 37 0.67 -23.62 -2.71
N GLU A 38 -0.62 -23.94 -2.85
CA GLU A 38 -1.14 -25.31 -2.71
C GLU A 38 -0.56 -26.26 -3.76
N ARG A 39 -0.51 -25.82 -5.02
CA ARG A 39 0.06 -26.60 -6.14
C ARG A 39 1.53 -26.95 -5.89
N LEU A 40 2.29 -26.02 -5.33
CA LEU A 40 3.72 -26.18 -5.07
C LEU A 40 4.02 -26.80 -3.70
N ASN A 41 2.98 -27.14 -2.92
CA ASN A 41 3.10 -27.59 -1.54
C ASN A 41 3.93 -26.62 -0.65
N ILE A 42 3.91 -25.33 -1.00
CA ILE A 42 4.58 -24.26 -0.26
C ILE A 42 3.65 -23.80 0.87
N LYS A 43 4.06 -24.01 2.12
CA LYS A 43 3.33 -23.53 3.30
C LYS A 43 3.71 -22.08 3.63
N ASP A 44 3.47 -21.14 2.72
CA ASP A 44 3.68 -19.70 3.00
C ASP A 44 2.47 -19.07 3.70
N ILE A 45 2.14 -19.61 4.87
CA ILE A 45 0.98 -19.14 5.66
C ILE A 45 1.15 -17.67 6.04
N GLN A 46 2.38 -17.25 6.34
CA GLN A 46 2.67 -15.87 6.74
C GLN A 46 2.53 -14.90 5.57
N GLY A 47 3.02 -15.25 4.38
CA GLY A 47 2.86 -14.43 3.18
C GLY A 47 1.39 -14.31 2.75
N ILE A 48 0.62 -15.40 2.85
CA ILE A 48 -0.82 -15.40 2.54
C ILE A 48 -1.63 -14.60 3.57
N ASP A 49 -1.34 -14.73 4.88
CA ASP A 49 -1.99 -13.94 5.92
C ASP A 49 -1.65 -12.44 5.78
N PHE A 50 -0.38 -12.13 5.48
CA PHE A 50 0.05 -10.77 5.17
C PHE A 50 -0.68 -10.19 3.96
N LEU A 51 -0.80 -10.96 2.86
CA LEU A 51 -1.57 -10.59 1.68
C LEU A 51 -3.00 -10.22 2.06
N LYS A 52 -3.70 -11.09 2.80
CA LYS A 52 -5.10 -10.89 3.21
C LYS A 52 -5.28 -9.61 4.01
N LYS A 53 -4.45 -9.39 5.04
CA LYS A 53 -4.49 -8.18 5.88
C LYS A 53 -4.31 -6.91 5.06
N ARG A 54 -3.35 -6.89 4.13
CA ARG A 54 -3.15 -5.74 3.25
C ARG A 54 -4.32 -5.54 2.30
N LYS A 55 -4.82 -6.61 1.69
CA LYS A 55 -5.96 -6.57 0.77
C LYS A 55 -7.19 -5.97 1.44
N GLU A 56 -7.51 -6.43 2.66
CA GLU A 56 -8.62 -5.92 3.46
C GLU A 56 -8.55 -4.38 3.62
N ILE A 57 -7.40 -3.86 4.04
CA ILE A 57 -7.21 -2.42 4.23
C ILE A 57 -7.31 -1.66 2.90
N CYS A 58 -6.72 -2.19 1.84
CA CYS A 58 -6.78 -1.57 0.51
C CYS A 58 -8.21 -1.52 -0.04
N ASP A 59 -9.01 -2.55 0.22
CA ASP A 59 -10.42 -2.59 -0.14
C ASP A 59 -11.22 -1.53 0.63
N PHE A 60 -10.94 -1.33 1.92
CA PHE A 60 -11.54 -0.24 2.71
C PHE A 60 -11.18 1.15 2.16
N ILE A 61 -9.91 1.41 1.87
CA ILE A 61 -9.46 2.69 1.30
C ILE A 61 -10.14 2.94 -0.05
N SER A 62 -10.20 1.92 -0.91
CA SER A 62 -10.85 2.01 -2.23
C SER A 62 -12.34 2.36 -2.14
N LYS A 63 -13.01 1.92 -1.06
CA LYS A 63 -14.44 2.14 -0.81
C LYS A 63 -14.72 3.41 0.00
N LYS A 64 -13.72 4.27 0.24
CA LYS A 64 -13.83 5.46 1.13
C LYS A 64 -14.28 5.10 2.56
N GLN A 65 -13.89 3.92 3.04
CA GLN A 65 -14.15 3.42 4.40
C GLN A 65 -12.88 3.58 5.26
N ILE A 66 -12.37 4.81 5.34
CA ILE A 66 -11.05 5.07 5.94
C ILE A 66 -11.05 4.83 7.46
N GLU A 67 -12.18 5.00 8.14
CA GLU A 67 -12.29 4.70 9.58
C GLU A 67 -12.02 3.20 9.85
N GLU A 68 -12.60 2.32 9.02
CA GLU A 68 -12.39 0.88 9.04
C GLU A 68 -10.96 0.51 8.64
N ALA A 69 -10.41 1.18 7.62
CA ALA A 69 -9.01 1.03 7.24
C ALA A 69 -8.09 1.35 8.44
N PHE A 70 -8.32 2.45 9.16
CA PHE A 70 -7.54 2.82 10.35
C PHE A 70 -7.64 1.77 11.47
N LYS A 71 -8.83 1.23 11.73
CA LYS A 71 -9.02 0.15 12.72
C LYS A 71 -8.19 -1.08 12.34
N SER A 72 -8.24 -1.50 11.09
CA SER A 72 -7.45 -2.63 10.60
C SER A 72 -5.94 -2.35 10.57
N ILE A 73 -5.52 -1.13 10.24
CA ILE A 73 -4.10 -0.72 10.32
C ILE A 73 -3.60 -0.77 11.77
N LYS A 74 -4.34 -0.20 12.74
CA LYS A 74 -3.95 -0.28 14.17
C LYS A 74 -3.85 -1.72 14.66
N LYS A 75 -4.71 -2.61 14.15
CA LYS A 75 -4.72 -4.03 14.51
C LYS A 75 -3.56 -4.81 13.89
N TYR A 76 -3.30 -4.62 12.59
CA TYR A 76 -2.37 -5.46 11.84
C TYR A 76 -0.97 -4.86 11.69
N PHE A 77 -0.88 -3.53 11.67
CA PHE A 77 0.34 -2.77 11.41
C PHE A 77 0.50 -1.60 12.40
N PRO A 78 0.47 -1.86 13.72
CA PRO A 78 0.56 -0.80 14.74
C PRO A 78 1.85 0.02 14.66
N PHE A 79 2.92 -0.56 14.12
CA PHE A 79 4.22 0.10 13.95
C PHE A 79 4.13 1.41 13.15
N LEU A 80 3.14 1.58 12.27
CA LEU A 80 2.98 2.82 11.50
C LEU A 80 2.70 4.05 12.36
N PHE A 81 2.17 3.87 13.57
CA PHE A 81 1.88 4.97 14.50
C PHE A 81 3.05 5.31 15.42
N GLU A 82 4.09 4.48 15.42
CA GLU A 82 5.27 4.60 16.30
C GLU A 82 6.56 4.83 15.50
N THR A 83 6.43 5.02 14.19
CA THR A 83 7.56 5.08 13.27
C THR A 83 8.23 6.44 13.22
N SER A 84 9.55 6.42 13.04
CA SER A 84 10.34 7.59 12.69
C SER A 84 10.54 7.75 11.18
N ASP A 85 10.11 6.77 10.37
CA ASP A 85 10.25 6.81 8.91
C ASP A 85 9.30 7.85 8.30
N GLU A 86 9.87 8.81 7.56
CA GLU A 86 9.11 9.91 6.97
C GLU A 86 8.11 9.45 5.90
N THR A 87 8.38 8.33 5.21
CA THR A 87 7.46 7.76 4.22
C THR A 87 6.23 7.18 4.91
N GLU A 88 6.46 6.42 5.99
CA GLU A 88 5.38 5.83 6.78
C GLU A 88 4.54 6.91 7.50
N LYS A 89 5.19 7.96 8.04
CA LYS A 89 4.50 9.13 8.59
C LYS A 89 3.62 9.82 7.56
N LYS A 90 4.16 10.06 6.36
CA LYS A 90 3.41 10.69 5.27
C LYS A 90 2.20 9.86 4.85
N LEU A 91 2.31 8.52 4.83
CA LEU A 91 1.17 7.65 4.56
C LEU A 91 0.06 7.82 5.60
N ILE A 92 0.40 7.86 6.90
CA ILE A 92 -0.57 8.09 7.97
C ILE A 92 -1.20 9.48 7.85
N ASP A 93 -0.42 10.51 7.53
CA ASP A 93 -0.91 11.86 7.25
C ASP A 93 -1.95 11.86 6.10
N ASP A 94 -1.61 11.25 4.96
CA ASP A 94 -2.50 11.15 3.81
C ASP A 94 -3.80 10.40 4.13
N LEU A 95 -3.74 9.33 4.93
CA LEU A 95 -4.91 8.60 5.43
C LEU A 95 -5.79 9.46 6.33
N PHE A 96 -5.21 10.23 7.25
CA PHE A 96 -5.98 11.14 8.11
C PHE A 96 -6.67 12.24 7.30
N LYS A 97 -5.95 12.85 6.34
CA LYS A 97 -6.52 13.83 5.41
C LYS A 97 -7.67 13.22 4.62
N GLN A 98 -7.54 11.98 4.16
CA GLN A 98 -8.64 11.31 3.46
C GLN A 98 -9.83 11.04 4.38
N MET A 99 -9.60 10.60 5.62
CA MET A 99 -10.68 10.39 6.60
C MET A 99 -11.46 11.68 6.87
N PHE A 100 -10.77 12.81 6.99
CA PHE A 100 -11.39 14.12 7.10
C PHE A 100 -12.27 14.44 5.88
N ILE A 101 -11.73 14.27 4.67
CA ILE A 101 -12.46 14.52 3.41
C ILE A 101 -13.72 13.65 3.34
N ASP A 102 -13.61 12.36 3.68
CA ASP A 102 -14.72 11.41 3.64
C ASP A 102 -15.83 11.82 4.61
N TYR A 103 -15.51 12.26 5.83
CA TYR A 103 -16.51 12.78 6.77
C TYR A 103 -17.19 14.05 6.28
N VAL A 104 -16.43 14.96 5.65
CA VAL A 104 -17.00 16.17 5.04
C VAL A 104 -17.95 15.81 3.90
N GLU A 105 -17.56 14.87 3.03
CA GLU A 105 -18.39 14.39 1.91
C GLU A 105 -19.71 13.76 2.41
N GLN A 106 -19.65 13.05 3.55
CA GLN A 106 -20.81 12.42 4.19
C GLN A 106 -21.68 13.39 5.00
N GLY A 107 -21.26 14.65 5.16
CA GLY A 107 -21.95 15.65 5.98
C GLY A 107 -21.77 15.46 7.50
N ASP A 108 -20.88 14.59 7.94
CA ASP A 108 -20.54 14.40 9.36
C ASP A 108 -19.46 15.39 9.81
N PHE A 109 -19.83 16.67 9.84
CA PHE A 109 -18.90 17.76 10.17
C PHE A 109 -18.33 17.65 11.58
N GLN A 110 -19.07 17.06 12.52
CA GLN A 110 -18.60 16.88 13.88
C GLN A 110 -17.44 15.88 13.92
N LYS A 111 -17.55 14.74 13.23
CA LYS A 111 -16.43 13.80 13.10
C LYS A 111 -15.27 14.38 12.29
N ALA A 112 -15.54 15.16 11.24
CA ALA A 112 -14.49 15.85 10.49
C ALA A 112 -13.67 16.78 11.39
N ILE A 113 -14.34 17.64 12.17
CA ILE A 113 -13.67 18.56 13.10
C ILE A 113 -12.90 17.81 14.18
N ASN A 114 -13.48 16.75 14.75
CA ASN A 114 -12.80 15.93 15.75
C ASN A 114 -11.55 15.27 15.16
N THR A 115 -11.64 14.75 13.93
CA THR A 115 -10.50 14.16 13.19
C THR A 115 -9.39 15.19 12.98
N ALA A 116 -9.75 16.42 12.57
CA ALA A 116 -8.78 17.50 12.37
C ALA A 116 -8.06 17.88 13.68
N LYS A 117 -8.78 17.94 14.80
CA LYS A 117 -8.19 18.20 16.12
C LYS A 117 -7.23 17.09 16.54
N GLU A 118 -7.66 15.84 16.44
CA GLU A 118 -6.79 14.69 16.77
C GLU A 118 -5.53 14.66 15.91
N PHE A 119 -5.66 14.99 14.63
CA PHE A 119 -4.55 15.08 13.69
C PHE A 119 -3.50 16.12 14.13
N LEU A 120 -3.96 17.34 14.49
CA LEU A 120 -3.08 18.44 14.90
C LEU A 120 -2.45 18.24 16.28
N GLU A 121 -3.21 17.71 17.24
CA GLU A 121 -2.77 17.60 18.62
C GLU A 121 -1.88 16.37 18.87
N LYS A 122 -2.21 15.21 18.30
CA LYS A 122 -1.59 13.93 18.68
C LYS A 122 -0.42 13.53 17.80
N ASN A 123 -0.41 13.92 16.53
CA ASN A 123 0.52 13.34 15.56
C ASN A 123 1.58 14.33 15.05
N ASN A 124 1.58 15.58 15.54
CA ASN A 124 2.51 16.64 15.14
C ASN A 124 2.64 16.81 13.62
N PHE A 125 1.58 16.48 12.88
CA PHE A 125 1.55 16.67 11.44
C PHE A 125 1.31 18.14 11.12
N GLY A 126 1.88 18.60 10.00
CA GLY A 126 1.68 19.97 9.54
C GLY A 126 0.21 20.24 9.21
N PHE A 127 -0.32 21.38 9.67
CA PHE A 127 -1.63 21.84 9.26
C PHE A 127 -1.66 22.10 7.75
N ASP A 128 -2.56 21.43 7.04
CA ASP A 128 -2.80 21.66 5.61
C ASP A 128 -4.05 22.54 5.42
N PRO A 129 -3.89 23.87 5.27
CA PRO A 129 -5.01 24.79 5.15
C PRO A 129 -5.89 24.46 3.94
N HIS A 130 -5.33 23.89 2.87
CA HIS A 130 -6.09 23.58 1.67
C HIS A 130 -7.09 22.46 1.91
N VAL A 131 -6.68 21.40 2.62
CA VAL A 131 -7.58 20.30 2.98
C VAL A 131 -8.63 20.76 3.98
N PHE A 132 -8.23 21.43 5.07
CA PHE A 132 -9.18 21.80 6.11
C PHE A 132 -10.17 22.90 5.68
N SER A 133 -9.80 23.73 4.71
CA SER A 133 -10.70 24.76 4.14
C SER A 133 -11.95 24.20 3.48
N ILE A 134 -11.96 22.91 3.10
CA ILE A 134 -13.10 22.25 2.44
C ILE A 134 -14.40 22.37 3.26
N LEU A 135 -14.31 22.40 4.60
CA LEU A 135 -15.46 22.62 5.49
C LEU A 135 -16.21 23.93 5.24
N GLY A 136 -15.53 24.93 4.68
CA GLY A 136 -16.13 26.24 4.39
C GLY A 136 -16.89 26.30 3.08
N TYR A 137 -16.89 25.24 2.27
CA TYR A 137 -17.55 25.21 0.98
C TYR A 137 -18.91 24.52 1.08
N SER A 138 -19.92 25.13 0.46
CA SER A 138 -21.27 24.57 0.36
C SER A 138 -21.48 23.64 -0.84
N ASP A 139 -20.55 23.65 -1.81
CA ASP A 139 -20.63 22.89 -3.07
C ASP A 139 -19.28 22.21 -3.36
N PHE A 140 -19.28 20.88 -3.39
CA PHE A 140 -18.09 20.06 -3.63
C PHE A 140 -17.67 20.00 -5.12
N GLU A 141 -18.51 20.49 -6.04
CA GLU A 141 -18.14 20.66 -7.44
C GLU A 141 -17.32 21.92 -7.70
N ASN A 142 -17.12 22.76 -6.67
CA ASN A 142 -16.27 23.94 -6.77
C ASN A 142 -14.85 23.57 -7.22
N HIS A 143 -14.39 24.19 -8.30
CA HIS A 143 -13.09 23.92 -8.94
C HIS A 143 -11.89 23.97 -8.00
N ASN A 144 -11.97 24.74 -6.90
CA ASN A 144 -10.89 24.84 -5.92
C ASN A 144 -10.73 23.57 -5.07
N ILE A 145 -11.82 22.84 -4.84
CA ILE A 145 -11.85 21.69 -3.93
C ILE A 145 -12.22 20.37 -4.59
N LYS A 146 -12.79 20.38 -5.80
CA LYS A 146 -13.19 19.18 -6.55
C LYS A 146 -12.08 18.12 -6.66
N LYS A 147 -10.82 18.56 -6.75
CA LYS A 147 -9.63 17.69 -6.77
C LYS A 147 -9.49 16.78 -5.54
N PHE A 148 -10.06 17.15 -4.39
CA PHE A 148 -10.00 16.36 -3.15
C PHE A 148 -11.00 15.20 -3.15
N PHE A 149 -12.05 15.26 -3.95
CA PHE A 149 -13.10 14.24 -4.04
C PHE A 149 -12.96 13.29 -5.24
N ASN A 150 -11.90 13.46 -6.04
CA ASN A 150 -11.62 12.60 -7.19
C ASN A 150 -11.24 11.17 -6.77
N SER A 151 -11.86 10.17 -7.39
CA SER A 151 -11.54 8.73 -7.27
C SER A 151 -10.06 8.36 -7.51
N GLU A 152 -9.33 9.16 -8.29
CA GLU A 152 -7.89 8.97 -8.52
C GLU A 152 -7.09 9.12 -7.23
N ARG A 153 -7.56 9.94 -6.28
CA ARG A 153 -6.91 10.14 -4.98
C ARG A 153 -6.96 8.88 -4.14
N SER A 154 -8.11 8.23 -4.04
CA SER A 154 -8.26 6.95 -3.34
C SER A 154 -7.39 5.87 -3.99
N SER A 155 -7.32 5.83 -5.32
CA SER A 155 -6.47 4.87 -6.04
C SER A 155 -4.98 5.05 -5.74
N LYS A 156 -4.48 6.30 -5.77
CA LYS A 156 -3.11 6.63 -5.39
C LYS A 156 -2.80 6.29 -3.93
N LEU A 157 -3.76 6.51 -3.03
CA LEU A 157 -3.59 6.17 -1.61
C LEU A 157 -3.50 4.66 -1.39
N VAL A 158 -4.28 3.88 -2.14
CA VAL A 158 -4.22 2.41 -2.14
C VAL A 158 -2.86 1.91 -2.63
N GLU A 159 -2.32 2.49 -3.70
CA GLU A 159 -1.00 2.16 -4.22
C GLU A 159 0.10 2.50 -3.23
N ASN A 160 0.10 3.72 -2.69
CA ASN A 160 1.07 4.17 -1.69
C ASN A 160 1.04 3.29 -0.43
N PHE A 161 -0.16 2.99 0.10
CA PHE A 161 -0.31 2.07 1.22
C PHE A 161 0.27 0.68 0.89
N ASN A 162 -0.05 0.15 -0.29
CA ASN A 162 0.46 -1.15 -0.72
C ASN A 162 1.98 -1.18 -0.73
N GLU A 163 2.62 -0.20 -1.38
CA GLU A 163 4.07 -0.12 -1.53
C GLU A 163 4.79 0.05 -0.19
N VAL A 164 4.35 0.99 0.65
CA VAL A 164 4.98 1.26 1.96
C VAL A 164 4.95 0.02 2.84
N ILE A 165 3.79 -0.62 2.97
CA ILE A 165 3.65 -1.82 3.80
C ILE A 165 4.40 -3.00 3.20
N TYR A 166 4.42 -3.14 1.87
CA TYR A 166 5.21 -4.18 1.22
C TYR A 166 6.70 -4.01 1.51
N LYS A 167 7.21 -2.80 1.28
CA LYS A 167 8.61 -2.45 1.51
C LYS A 167 9.02 -2.71 2.94
N ARG A 168 8.16 -2.35 3.89
CA ARG A 168 8.46 -2.55 5.31
C ARG A 168 8.59 -4.02 5.70
N VAL A 169 7.77 -4.89 5.12
CA VAL A 169 7.73 -6.32 5.48
C VAL A 169 8.72 -7.16 4.65
N LYS A 170 8.87 -6.84 3.36
CA LYS A 170 9.69 -7.61 2.40
C LYS A 170 11.05 -6.98 2.11
N GLY A 171 11.26 -5.71 2.44
CA GLY A 171 12.52 -4.99 2.24
C GLY A 171 12.66 -4.32 0.86
N HIS A 172 11.71 -4.53 -0.05
CA HIS A 172 11.71 -3.94 -1.39
C HIS A 172 10.34 -3.36 -1.74
N SER A 173 10.31 -2.22 -2.45
CA SER A 173 9.06 -1.50 -2.76
C SER A 173 8.23 -2.10 -3.89
N ASN A 174 8.87 -2.91 -4.75
CA ASN A 174 8.26 -3.57 -5.89
C ASN A 174 8.34 -5.09 -5.74
N SER A 175 7.44 -5.84 -6.40
CA SER A 175 7.63 -7.29 -6.53
C SER A 175 8.95 -7.64 -7.22
N LEU A 176 9.49 -8.82 -6.94
CA LEU A 176 10.68 -9.35 -7.59
C LEU A 176 10.52 -9.42 -9.11
N LEU A 177 9.33 -9.80 -9.60
CA LEU A 177 9.03 -9.82 -11.03
C LEU A 177 9.17 -8.43 -11.66
N HIS A 178 8.63 -7.40 -11.01
CA HIS A 178 8.74 -6.03 -11.48
C HIS A 178 10.21 -5.56 -11.50
N THR A 179 10.97 -5.89 -10.45
CA THR A 179 12.42 -5.58 -10.38
C THR A 179 13.20 -6.26 -11.49
N LEU A 180 12.92 -7.55 -11.78
CA LEU A 180 13.54 -8.28 -12.88
C LEU A 180 13.23 -7.64 -14.24
N LEU A 181 11.99 -7.22 -14.46
CA LEU A 181 11.60 -6.54 -15.71
C LEU A 181 12.31 -5.19 -15.88
N LEU A 182 12.41 -4.38 -14.80
CA LEU A 182 13.12 -3.11 -14.85
C LEU A 182 14.60 -3.26 -15.19
N HIS A 183 15.23 -4.32 -14.70
CA HIS A 183 16.66 -4.56 -14.86
C HIS A 183 17.00 -5.60 -15.94
N TYR A 184 16.02 -6.08 -16.69
CA TYR A 184 16.21 -7.16 -17.67
C TYR A 184 17.32 -6.85 -18.68
N SER A 185 17.32 -5.64 -19.24
CA SER A 185 18.37 -5.19 -20.17
C SER A 185 19.76 -5.15 -19.53
N SER A 186 19.85 -4.77 -18.25
CA SER A 186 21.11 -4.76 -17.50
C SER A 186 21.61 -6.17 -17.21
N VAL A 187 20.69 -7.09 -16.88
CA VAL A 187 21.01 -8.51 -16.69
C VAL A 187 21.49 -9.15 -17.99
N LEU A 188 20.79 -8.92 -19.11
CA LEU A 188 21.22 -9.39 -20.42
C LEU A 188 22.60 -8.83 -20.81
N TYR A 189 22.87 -7.56 -20.54
CA TYR A 189 24.17 -6.96 -20.81
C TYR A 189 25.29 -7.63 -20.00
N PHE A 190 25.04 -7.94 -18.72
CA PHE A 190 26.00 -8.64 -17.87
C PHE A 190 26.27 -10.08 -18.35
N LEU A 191 25.22 -10.82 -18.74
CA LEU A 191 25.32 -12.22 -19.17
C LEU A 191 25.97 -12.39 -20.55
N ASN A 192 25.90 -11.37 -21.42
CA ASN A 192 26.46 -11.39 -22.77
C ASN A 192 27.87 -10.75 -22.87
N LYS A 193 28.47 -10.40 -21.73
CA LYS A 193 29.89 -10.05 -21.61
C LYS A 193 30.74 -11.26 -21.25
#